data_AF-A0A964V2U2-F1
#
_entry.id   AF-A0A964V2U2-F1
#
_cell.length_a   1.000
_cell.length_b   1.000
_cell.length_c   1.000
_cell.angle_alpha   90.00
_cell.angle_beta   90.00
_cell.angle_gamma   90.00
#
_symmetry.space_group_name_H-M   'P 1'
#
loop_
_entity.id
_entity.type
_entity.pdbx_description
1 polymer ?
#
loop_
_entity_poly.entity_id
_entity_poly.type
_entity_poly.pdbx_seq_one_letter_code
_entity_poly.pdbx_strand_id
1 'polypeptide(L)'
;MSLITTAEQLAEAIRNDPQRVAEYLHRINRFGGQAVGCSVLEHSLSVYDRLAGAPANVRLWALLHDCHEILTGDVVRPYTNGLLVNQQDSIDQRVREALGLTLSDDDAMAVTRADVWRGACEFQEVNAGRRVYHHVWPTIDWVHHVRALLREVAR
;
A
#
# COMPACT_ATOMS: atom_id res chain seq x y z
N MET A 1 -10.15 -19.83 6.58
CA MET A 1 -9.73 -18.68 5.74
C MET A 1 -8.94 -19.20 4.57
N SER A 2 -9.24 -18.78 3.34
CA SER A 2 -8.45 -19.11 2.15
C SER A 2 -7.35 -18.08 1.92
N LEU A 3 -6.26 -18.51 1.30
CA LEU A 3 -5.19 -17.62 0.82
C LEU A 3 -5.72 -16.72 -0.31
N ILE A 4 -5.19 -15.50 -0.39
CA ILE A 4 -5.38 -14.61 -1.53
C ILE A 4 -4.27 -14.95 -2.55
N THR A 5 -4.65 -15.37 -3.75
CA THR A 5 -3.72 -15.80 -4.80
C THR A 5 -3.93 -15.08 -6.12
N THR A 6 -4.95 -14.22 -6.24
CA THR A 6 -5.21 -13.42 -7.46
C THR A 6 -5.58 -11.98 -7.12
N ALA A 7 -5.46 -11.09 -8.11
CA ALA A 7 -5.85 -9.69 -8.00
C ALA A 7 -7.34 -9.51 -7.67
N GLU A 8 -8.23 -10.34 -8.23
CA GLU A 8 -9.66 -10.28 -7.96
C GLU A 8 -9.98 -10.68 -6.51
N GLN A 9 -9.32 -11.73 -6.01
CA GLN A 9 -9.47 -12.14 -4.61
C GLN A 9 -8.95 -11.06 -3.66
N LEU A 10 -7.89 -10.34 -4.05
CA LEU A 10 -7.36 -9.20 -3.31
C LEU A 10 -8.35 -8.04 -3.30
N ALA A 11 -8.90 -7.65 -4.45
CA ALA A 11 -9.92 -6.60 -4.56
C ALA A 11 -11.19 -6.94 -3.76
N GLU A 12 -11.64 -8.19 -3.81
CA GLU A 12 -12.78 -8.67 -3.03
C GLU A 12 -12.50 -8.63 -1.52
N ALA A 13 -11.27 -8.98 -1.12
CA ALA A 13 -10.83 -8.84 0.27
C ALA A 13 -10.82 -7.37 0.71
N ILE A 14 -10.27 -6.45 -0.10
CA ILE A 14 -10.26 -5.01 0.19
C ILE A 14 -11.69 -4.49 0.42
N ARG A 15 -12.65 -4.92 -0.41
CA ARG A 15 -14.05 -4.49 -0.32
C ARG A 15 -14.76 -5.03 0.91
N ASN A 16 -14.64 -6.33 1.18
CA ASN A 16 -15.51 -7.02 2.14
C ASN A 16 -14.84 -7.32 3.49
N ASP A 17 -13.52 -7.49 3.49
CA ASP A 17 -12.73 -7.82 4.67
C ASP A 17 -11.39 -7.05 4.68
N PRO A 18 -11.42 -5.70 4.70
CA PRO A 18 -10.21 -4.88 4.72
C PRO A 18 -9.33 -5.14 5.95
N GLN A 19 -9.91 -5.65 7.05
CA GLN A 19 -9.18 -6.03 8.25
C GLN A 19 -8.15 -7.11 7.92
N ARG A 20 -8.56 -8.15 7.19
CA ARG A 20 -7.66 -9.22 6.76
C ARG A 20 -6.52 -8.70 5.88
N VAL A 21 -6.81 -7.77 4.96
CA VAL A 21 -5.79 -7.15 4.09
C VAL A 21 -4.79 -6.37 4.92
N ALA A 22 -5.27 -5.51 5.83
CA ALA A 22 -4.42 -4.71 6.71
C ALA A 22 -3.50 -5.60 7.56
N GLU A 23 -4.01 -6.70 8.10
CA GLU A 23 -3.19 -7.64 8.85
C GLU A 23 -2.14 -8.37 8.00
N TYR A 24 -2.42 -8.65 6.72
CA TYR A 24 -1.41 -9.23 5.82
C TYR A 24 -0.30 -8.22 5.54
N LEU A 25 -0.65 -6.98 5.18
CA LEU A 25 0.32 -5.90 4.97
C LEU A 25 1.15 -5.60 6.22
N HIS A 26 0.55 -5.73 7.41
CA HIS A 26 1.29 -5.51 8.66
C HIS A 26 2.37 -6.57 8.92
N ARG A 27 2.19 -7.78 8.39
CA ARG A 27 3.15 -8.90 8.55
C ARG A 27 4.28 -8.85 7.52
N ILE A 28 4.09 -8.12 6.41
CA ILE A 28 5.13 -7.94 5.40
C ILE A 28 6.05 -6.83 5.90
N ASN A 29 7.27 -7.20 6.29
CA ASN A 29 8.28 -6.23 6.70
C ASN A 29 9.04 -5.71 5.48
N ARG A 30 9.26 -4.40 5.45
CA ARG A 30 10.08 -3.73 4.45
C ARG A 30 11.56 -4.00 4.64
N PHE A 31 12.35 -3.64 3.63
CA PHE A 31 13.81 -3.81 3.62
C PHE A 31 14.22 -5.28 3.76
N GLY A 32 13.41 -6.21 3.24
CA GLY A 32 13.63 -7.64 3.37
C GLY A 32 13.60 -8.13 4.82
N GLY A 33 12.85 -7.43 5.69
CA GLY A 33 12.73 -7.78 7.11
C GLY A 33 13.86 -7.31 8.02
N GLN A 34 14.80 -6.50 7.52
CA GLN A 34 15.94 -6.04 8.30
C GLN A 34 15.60 -4.86 9.24
N ALA A 35 14.50 -4.14 8.97
CA ALA A 35 14.05 -3.03 9.79
C ALA A 35 12.86 -3.45 10.66
N VAL A 36 13.12 -3.65 11.96
CA VAL A 36 12.08 -4.05 12.92
C VAL A 36 11.03 -2.95 13.06
N GLY A 37 9.75 -3.33 12.94
CA GLY A 37 8.64 -2.38 13.04
C GLY A 37 8.49 -1.48 11.81
N CYS A 38 9.02 -1.91 10.66
CA CYS A 38 8.78 -1.26 9.39
C CYS A 38 7.93 -2.16 8.49
N SER A 39 6.61 -2.12 8.65
CA SER A 39 5.71 -2.89 7.80
C SER A 39 5.29 -2.14 6.54
N VAL A 40 4.86 -2.87 5.52
CA VAL A 40 4.24 -2.30 4.30
C VAL A 40 2.99 -1.52 4.66
N LEU A 41 2.20 -2.01 5.64
CA LEU A 41 1.02 -1.31 6.13
C LEU A 41 1.34 0.10 6.63
N GLU A 42 2.37 0.24 7.46
CA GLU A 42 2.76 1.53 8.03
C GLU A 42 3.36 2.46 6.97
N HIS A 43 4.06 1.89 5.97
CA HIS A 43 4.49 2.64 4.80
C HIS A 43 3.29 3.24 4.06
N SER A 44 2.30 2.42 3.69
CA SER A 44 1.12 2.88 2.97
C SER A 44 0.33 3.95 3.76
N LEU A 45 0.26 3.84 5.09
CA LEU A 45 -0.32 4.90 5.95
C LEU A 45 0.48 6.20 5.89
N SER A 46 1.82 6.12 5.91
CA SER A 46 2.65 7.32 5.83
C SER A 46 2.59 7.99 4.46
N VAL A 47 2.48 7.22 3.37
CA VAL A 47 2.22 7.73 2.01
C VAL A 47 0.84 8.40 1.95
N TYR A 48 -0.18 7.78 2.55
CA TYR A 48 -1.52 8.35 2.68
C TYR A 48 -1.52 9.69 3.44
N ASP A 49 -0.86 9.76 4.59
CA ASP A 49 -0.78 10.99 5.40
C ASP A 49 -0.14 12.14 4.61
N ARG A 50 0.87 11.83 3.79
CA ARG A 50 1.54 12.81 2.93
C ARG A 50 0.63 13.40 1.85
N LEU A 51 -0.45 12.68 1.51
CA LEU A 51 -1.44 13.02 0.49
C LEU A 51 -2.79 13.40 1.11
N ALA A 52 -2.85 13.81 2.38
CA ALA A 52 -4.10 14.15 3.07
C ALA A 52 -4.97 15.20 2.36
N GLY A 53 -4.37 16.11 1.56
CA GLY A 53 -5.06 17.12 0.77
C GLY A 53 -5.44 16.70 -0.66
N ALA A 54 -5.12 15.47 -1.08
CA ALA A 54 -5.42 14.97 -2.42
C ALA A 54 -6.88 14.47 -2.52
N PRO A 55 -7.43 14.33 -3.74
CA PRO A 55 -8.76 13.76 -3.94
C PRO A 55 -8.91 12.33 -3.39
N ALA A 56 -10.15 11.90 -3.12
CA ALA A 56 -10.43 10.63 -2.43
C ALA A 56 -9.91 9.39 -3.16
N ASN A 57 -9.99 9.36 -4.49
CA ASN A 57 -9.42 8.30 -5.32
C ASN A 57 -7.89 8.21 -5.17
N VAL A 58 -7.19 9.35 -5.15
CA VAL A 58 -5.73 9.42 -4.96
C VAL A 58 -5.33 8.94 -3.57
N ARG A 59 -6.07 9.38 -2.55
CA ARG A 59 -5.86 8.95 -1.16
C ARG A 59 -6.16 7.48 -0.95
N LEU A 60 -7.19 6.96 -1.60
CA LEU A 60 -7.47 5.53 -1.59
C LEU A 60 -6.34 4.76 -2.26
N TRP A 61 -5.86 5.22 -3.41
CA TRP A 61 -4.73 4.58 -4.08
C TRP A 61 -3.45 4.60 -3.24
N ALA A 62 -3.18 5.70 -2.52
CA ALA A 62 -2.05 5.78 -1.59
C ALA A 62 -2.09 4.68 -0.52
N LEU A 63 -3.27 4.29 -0.02
CA LEU A 63 -3.42 3.18 0.92
C LEU A 63 -3.29 1.80 0.26
N LEU A 64 -3.61 1.70 -1.03
CA LEU A 64 -3.73 0.44 -1.76
C LEU A 64 -2.51 0.09 -2.64
N HIS A 65 -1.63 1.05 -2.92
CA HIS A 65 -0.59 0.91 -3.96
C HIS A 65 0.33 -0.30 -3.75
N ASP A 66 0.67 -0.64 -2.51
CA ASP A 66 1.49 -1.82 -2.19
C ASP A 66 0.65 -3.07 -1.84
N CYS A 67 -0.67 -3.08 -2.08
CA CYS A 67 -1.48 -4.27 -1.81
C CYS A 67 -1.05 -5.48 -2.63
N HIS A 68 -0.47 -5.27 -3.81
CA HIS A 68 0.08 -6.34 -4.64
C HIS A 68 1.21 -7.12 -3.94
N GLU A 69 1.84 -6.56 -2.90
CA GLU A 69 2.87 -7.24 -2.11
C GLU A 69 2.31 -8.41 -1.29
N ILE A 70 0.99 -8.49 -1.08
CA ILE A 70 0.36 -9.72 -0.54
C ILE A 70 0.57 -10.91 -1.48
N LEU A 71 0.65 -10.66 -2.78
CA LEU A 71 0.86 -11.68 -3.81
C LEU A 71 2.34 -11.87 -4.19
N THR A 72 3.13 -10.79 -4.06
CA THR A 72 4.50 -10.73 -4.61
C THR A 72 5.59 -10.65 -3.54
N GLY A 73 5.25 -10.24 -2.32
CA GLY A 73 6.17 -9.91 -1.23
C GLY A 73 6.86 -8.54 -1.40
N ASP A 74 7.43 -8.01 -0.32
CA ASP A 74 8.39 -6.89 -0.36
C ASP A 74 9.70 -7.39 -0.98
N VAL A 75 10.08 -6.83 -2.12
CA VAL A 75 11.35 -7.13 -2.79
C VAL A 75 12.22 -5.90 -2.77
N VAL A 76 13.38 -5.99 -2.10
CA VAL A 76 14.28 -4.85 -1.98
C VAL A 76 14.83 -4.44 -3.35
N ARG A 77 14.89 -3.11 -3.56
CA ARG A 77 15.16 -2.46 -4.86
C ARG A 77 16.29 -3.07 -5.70
N PRO A 78 17.46 -3.46 -5.15
CA PRO A 78 18.53 -4.05 -5.96
C PRO A 78 18.17 -5.37 -6.66
N TYR A 79 17.14 -6.08 -6.20
CA TYR A 79 16.68 -7.35 -6.76
C TYR A 79 15.37 -7.24 -7.53
N THR A 80 14.74 -6.06 -7.53
CA THR A 80 13.59 -5.77 -8.39
C THR A 80 14.04 -5.82 -9.85
N ASN A 81 13.25 -6.49 -10.70
CA ASN A 81 13.52 -6.61 -12.13
C ASN A 81 12.27 -6.27 -12.95
N GLY A 82 12.45 -6.05 -14.25
CA GLY A 82 11.35 -5.64 -15.13
C GLY A 82 10.19 -6.64 -15.21
N LEU A 83 10.44 -7.94 -15.01
CA LEU A 83 9.36 -8.94 -14.98
C LEU A 83 8.48 -8.75 -13.73
N LEU A 84 9.09 -8.56 -12.57
CA LEU A 84 8.35 -8.31 -11.32
C LEU A 84 7.56 -7.01 -11.40
N VAL A 85 8.17 -5.92 -11.89
CA VAL A 85 7.49 -4.63 -12.06
C VAL A 85 6.25 -4.79 -12.95
N ASN A 86 6.39 -5.42 -14.11
CA ASN A 86 5.26 -5.66 -15.01
C ASN A 86 4.16 -6.52 -14.36
N GLN A 87 4.53 -7.47 -13.49
CA GLN A 87 3.56 -8.28 -12.76
C GLN A 87 2.81 -7.47 -11.70
N GLN A 88 3.51 -6.63 -10.93
CA GLN A 88 2.92 -5.73 -9.94
C GLN A 88 1.99 -4.72 -10.61
N ASP A 89 2.42 -4.09 -11.71
CA ASP A 89 1.60 -3.17 -12.51
C ASP A 89 0.31 -3.85 -13.03
N SER A 90 0.41 -5.11 -13.47
CA SER A 90 -0.75 -5.88 -13.92
C SER A 90 -1.73 -6.21 -12.79
N ILE A 91 -1.22 -6.55 -11.60
CA ILE A 91 -2.04 -6.76 -10.41
C ILE A 91 -2.75 -5.46 -10.02
N ASP A 92 -2.01 -4.36 -9.97
CA ASP A 92 -2.50 -3.04 -9.60
C ASP A 92 -3.59 -2.56 -10.56
N GLN A 93 -3.39 -2.74 -11.87
CA GLN A 93 -4.41 -2.46 -12.86
C GLN A 93 -5.70 -3.25 -12.58
N ARG A 94 -5.59 -4.57 -12.37
CA ARG A 94 -6.77 -5.44 -12.12
C ARG A 94 -7.46 -5.11 -10.80
N VAL A 95 -6.72 -4.75 -9.76
CA VAL A 95 -7.30 -4.31 -8.48
C VAL A 95 -8.05 -2.99 -8.66
N ARG A 96 -7.46 -2.01 -9.38
CA ARG A 96 -8.13 -0.73 -9.66
C ARG A 96 -9.41 -0.93 -10.47
N GLU A 97 -9.35 -1.72 -11.55
CA GLU A 97 -10.51 -2.06 -12.37
C GLU A 97 -11.61 -2.72 -11.54
N ALA A 98 -11.26 -3.74 -10.75
CA ALA A 98 -12.22 -4.45 -9.90
C ALA A 98 -12.86 -3.57 -8.83
N LEU A 99 -12.17 -2.52 -8.36
CA LEU A 99 -12.66 -1.55 -7.40
C LEU A 99 -13.34 -0.32 -8.03
N GLY A 100 -13.31 -0.18 -9.37
CA GLY A 100 -13.81 1.01 -10.07
C GLY A 100 -12.97 2.27 -9.81
N LEU A 101 -11.69 2.10 -9.43
CA LEU A 101 -10.81 3.20 -9.06
C LEU A 101 -10.17 3.83 -10.30
N THR A 102 -10.62 5.03 -10.65
CA THR A 102 -10.05 5.81 -11.76
C THR A 102 -9.04 6.84 -11.24
N LEU A 103 -7.87 6.90 -11.85
CA LEU A 103 -6.80 7.87 -11.57
C LEU A 103 -6.33 8.46 -12.89
N SER A 104 -6.07 9.77 -12.91
CA SER A 104 -5.29 10.37 -14.00
C SER A 104 -3.81 9.98 -13.88
N ASP A 105 -3.03 10.21 -14.94
CA ASP A 105 -1.57 10.00 -14.90
C ASP A 105 -0.91 10.89 -13.84
N ASP A 106 -1.41 12.12 -13.67
CA ASP A 106 -0.92 13.05 -12.64
C ASP A 106 -1.22 12.57 -11.22
N ASP A 107 -2.39 11.95 -11.01
CA ASP A 107 -2.78 11.36 -9.73
C ASP A 107 -1.88 10.16 -9.38
N ALA A 108 -1.69 9.26 -10.35
CA ALA A 108 -0.81 8.11 -10.17
C ALA A 108 0.63 8.56 -9.88
N MET A 109 1.13 9.55 -10.63
CA MET A 109 2.44 10.15 -10.42
C MET A 109 2.57 10.84 -9.05
N ALA A 110 1.49 11.42 -8.52
CA ALA A 110 1.50 11.99 -7.18
C ALA A 110 1.72 10.93 -6.11
N VAL A 111 1.06 9.76 -6.23
CA VAL A 111 1.25 8.62 -5.32
C VAL A 111 2.66 8.06 -5.45
N THR A 112 3.15 7.82 -6.67
CA THR A 112 4.52 7.33 -6.91
C THR A 112 5.57 8.26 -6.31
N ARG A 113 5.42 9.59 -6.44
CA ARG A 113 6.36 10.54 -5.83
C ARG A 113 6.32 10.51 -4.31
N ALA A 114 5.14 10.33 -3.71
CA ALA A 114 4.98 10.24 -2.27
C ALA A 114 5.61 8.94 -1.72
N ASP A 115 5.37 7.80 -2.37
CA ASP A 115 6.01 6.51 -2.06
C ASP A 115 7.54 6.62 -2.15
N VAL A 116 8.08 7.02 -3.30
CA VAL A 116 9.54 7.11 -3.51
C VAL A 116 10.21 8.00 -2.47
N TRP A 117 9.62 9.16 -2.18
CA TRP A 117 10.11 10.06 -1.15
C TRP A 117 10.08 9.41 0.23
N ARG A 118 8.97 8.74 0.57
CA ARG A 118 8.79 8.14 1.88
C ARG A 118 9.73 6.96 2.10
N GLY A 119 9.93 6.11 1.10
CA GLY A 119 10.93 5.05 1.11
C GLY A 119 12.36 5.57 1.29
N ALA A 120 12.69 6.74 0.74
CA ALA A 120 13.99 7.38 0.97
C ALA A 120 14.15 7.88 2.41
N CYS A 121 13.09 8.46 3.00
CA CYS A 121 13.10 8.87 4.41
C CYS A 121 13.26 7.67 5.36
N GLU A 122 12.52 6.59 5.11
CA GLU A 122 12.62 5.35 5.89
C GLU A 122 14.04 4.81 5.89
N PHE A 123 14.68 4.75 4.72
CA PHE A 123 16.04 4.28 4.59
C PHE A 123 17.01 5.12 5.45
N GLN A 124 16.85 6.45 5.47
CA GLN A 124 17.67 7.34 6.31
C GLN A 124 17.40 7.14 7.80
N GLU A 125 16.14 6.96 8.19
CA GLU A 125 15.73 6.74 9.59
C GLU A 125 16.26 5.41 10.11
N VAL A 126 16.11 4.33 9.34
CA VAL A 126 16.65 2.99 9.67
C VAL A 126 18.17 3.05 9.83
N ASN A 127 18.90 3.65 8.89
CA ASN A 127 20.35 3.77 8.99
C ASN A 127 20.81 4.63 10.17
N ALA A 128 19.99 5.59 10.60
CA ALA A 128 20.25 6.42 11.77
C ALA A 128 19.84 5.75 13.09
N GLY A 129 19.32 4.51 13.06
CA GLY A 129 18.80 3.82 14.26
C GLY A 129 17.58 4.50 14.86
N ARG A 130 16.85 5.30 14.08
CA ARG A 130 15.63 5.98 14.52
C ARG A 130 14.41 5.09 14.30
N ARG A 131 13.42 5.26 15.16
CA ARG A 131 12.09 4.71 14.91
C ARG A 131 11.48 5.37 13.67
N VAL A 132 10.96 4.56 12.76
CA VAL A 132 10.45 5.02 11.45
C VAL A 132 9.00 5.49 11.54
N TYR A 133 8.14 4.71 12.21
CA TYR A 133 6.72 5.00 12.32
C TYR A 133 6.24 5.15 13.76
N HIS A 134 5.19 5.96 13.92
CA HIS A 134 4.60 6.31 15.22
C HIS A 134 3.13 5.89 15.35
N HIS A 135 2.58 5.12 14.40
CA HIS A 135 1.19 4.66 14.44
C HIS A 135 0.97 3.76 15.65
N VAL A 136 -0.09 4.03 16.43
CA VAL A 136 -0.43 3.25 17.63
C VAL A 136 -1.24 2.02 17.25
N TRP A 137 -2.15 2.15 16.27
CA TRP A 137 -3.04 1.08 15.82
C TRP A 137 -3.13 1.01 14.29
N PRO A 138 -2.00 0.76 13.58
CA PRO A 138 -1.93 0.91 12.13
C PRO A 138 -2.99 0.09 11.38
N THR A 139 -3.31 -1.11 11.86
CA THR A 139 -4.35 -1.95 11.24
C THR A 139 -5.74 -1.30 11.33
N ILE A 140 -6.10 -0.74 12.49
CA ILE A 140 -7.39 -0.09 12.69
C ILE A 140 -7.47 1.19 11.85
N ASP A 141 -6.40 1.98 11.86
CA ASP A 141 -6.31 3.26 11.13
C ASP A 141 -6.50 3.01 9.63
N TRP A 142 -5.76 2.07 9.05
CA TRP A 142 -5.86 1.72 7.63
C TRP A 142 -7.25 1.23 7.26
N VAL A 143 -7.83 0.31 8.06
CA VAL A 143 -9.19 -0.22 7.81
C VAL A 143 -10.24 0.88 7.85
N HIS A 144 -10.13 1.80 8.81
CA HIS A 144 -11.04 2.93 8.92
C HIS A 144 -10.96 3.83 7.67
N HIS A 145 -9.74 4.18 7.24
CA HIS A 145 -9.55 5.03 6.07
C HIS A 145 -10.00 4.37 4.76
N VAL A 146 -9.65 3.10 4.54
CA VAL A 146 -10.08 2.37 3.34
C VAL A 146 -11.60 2.27 3.26
N ARG A 147 -12.28 1.92 4.36
CA ARG A 147 -13.75 1.88 4.39
C ARG A 147 -14.39 3.24 4.12
N ALA A 148 -13.82 4.32 4.67
CA ALA A 148 -14.33 5.66 4.45
C ALA A 148 -14.20 6.07 2.98
N LEU A 149 -13.02 5.87 2.39
CA LEU A 149 -12.72 6.28 1.02
C LEU A 149 -13.43 5.42 -0.03
N LEU A 150 -13.57 4.11 0.19
CA LEU A 150 -14.36 3.24 -0.70
C LEU A 150 -15.81 3.72 -0.82
N ARG A 151 -16.40 4.22 0.27
CA ARG A 151 -17.76 4.79 0.25
C ARG A 151 -17.85 6.12 -0.48
N GLU A 152 -16.77 6.89 -0.48
CA GLU A 152 -16.69 8.19 -1.15
C GLU A 152 -16.49 8.02 -2.66
N VAL A 153 -15.62 7.10 -3.06
CA VAL A 153 -15.32 6.81 -4.48
C VAL A 153 -16.47 6.05 -5.18
N ALA A 154 -17.27 5.29 -4.44
CA ALA A 154 -18.42 4.56 -5.00
C ALA A 154 -19.70 5.41 -5.21
N ARG A 155 -19.65 6.72 -4.91
CA ARG A 155 -20.75 7.68 -5.12
C ARG A 155 -20.59 8.39 -6.45
#